data_AF-A0A550CYG8-F1
#
_entry.id   AF-A0A550CYG8-F1
#
_cell.length_a   1.000
_cell.length_b   1.000
_cell.length_c   1.000
_cell.angle_alpha   90.00
_cell.angle_beta   90.00
_cell.angle_gamma   90.00
#
_symmetry.space_group_name_H-M   'P 1'
#
loop_
_entity.id
_entity.type
_entity.pdbx_description
1 polymer ?
#
loop_
_entity_poly.entity_id
_entity_poly.type
_entity_poly.pdbx_seq_one_letter_code
_entity_poly.pdbx_strand_id
1 'polypeptide(L)'
;MARMSRIVAVFGATGLQACCEIAMADAADKASIKVAVTGAECVFAWTFPYATVSEVIPGVNIVNASKEAGARFVVLRCPVASRAVHSDYKAAVQTYLEASDSRSMHAWVQAVSLKTRSEDTLNGLCGHLLPFEKTDSGYVIHTIARPGTMYLRLGKPVELKRMATMGVGAVDDMYDFTAECSWYPAIEVPLEELGVKMGTIEEFARSVIKLRMEG
;
A
#
# COMPACT_ATOMS: atom_id res chain seq x y z
N MET A 1 23.24 9.20 15.15
CA MET A 1 21.80 9.21 14.82
C MET A 1 21.66 8.58 13.44
N ALA A 2 21.21 7.32 13.36
CA ALA A 2 21.14 6.59 12.09
C ALA A 2 19.98 7.13 11.24
N ARG A 3 20.26 7.63 10.03
CA ARG A 3 19.25 7.94 9.01
C ARG A 3 18.57 6.63 8.65
N MET A 4 17.29 6.49 8.98
CA MET A 4 16.50 5.31 8.65
C MET A 4 16.27 5.31 7.13
N SER A 5 17.05 4.49 6.41
CA SER A 5 16.94 4.29 4.96
C SER A 5 15.57 3.74 4.63
N ARG A 6 14.84 4.39 3.72
CA ARG A 6 13.53 3.92 3.27
C ARG A 6 13.70 3.07 2.02
N ILE A 7 13.02 1.95 2.00
CA ILE A 7 12.96 1.06 0.85
C ILE A 7 11.76 1.53 0.01
N VAL A 8 12.01 1.95 -1.23
CA VAL A 8 10.95 2.09 -2.22
C VAL A 8 10.90 0.75 -2.95
N ALA A 9 9.93 -0.10 -2.60
CA ALA A 9 9.68 -1.31 -3.37
C ALA A 9 8.98 -0.92 -4.67
N VAL A 10 9.75 -0.73 -5.74
CA VAL A 10 9.21 -0.60 -7.09
C VAL A 10 8.98 -2.02 -7.61
N PHE A 11 7.71 -2.45 -7.63
CA PHE A 11 7.35 -3.73 -8.25
C PHE A 11 7.26 -3.53 -9.77
N GLY A 12 8.40 -3.66 -10.46
CA GLY A 12 8.44 -3.80 -11.91
C GLY A 12 7.96 -5.20 -12.30
N ALA A 13 6.77 -5.31 -12.87
CA ALA A 13 6.26 -6.59 -13.36
C ALA A 13 6.88 -6.95 -14.71
N THR A 14 8.06 -7.56 -14.68
CA THR A 14 8.62 -8.31 -15.82
C THR A 14 9.15 -9.65 -15.33
N GLY A 15 8.39 -10.74 -15.46
CA GLY A 15 8.88 -12.11 -15.24
C GLY A 15 8.73 -12.63 -13.82
N LEU A 16 7.96 -13.70 -13.61
CA LEU A 16 7.69 -14.24 -12.29
C LEU A 16 8.70 -15.32 -11.87
N GLN A 17 9.90 -14.89 -11.46
CA GLN A 17 10.72 -15.56 -10.44
C GLN A 17 11.77 -14.57 -9.93
N ALA A 18 11.53 -13.94 -8.77
CA ALA A 18 12.45 -12.98 -8.13
C ALA A 18 12.99 -11.82 -9.01
N CYS A 19 12.23 -11.31 -9.99
CA CYS A 19 12.57 -10.11 -10.76
C CYS A 19 12.26 -8.80 -10.02
N CYS A 20 12.57 -8.75 -8.71
CA CYS A 20 12.47 -7.50 -7.96
C CYS A 20 13.87 -6.90 -7.87
N GLU A 21 14.08 -5.81 -8.61
CA GLU A 21 15.22 -4.94 -8.35
C GLU A 21 14.93 -4.14 -7.09
N ILE A 22 15.76 -4.34 -6.07
CA ILE A 22 15.68 -3.57 -4.83
C ILE A 22 16.51 -2.31 -5.02
N ALA A 23 15.82 -1.18 -5.17
CA ALA A 23 16.44 0.13 -5.15
C ALA A 23 16.24 0.78 -3.77
N MET A 24 17.31 1.37 -3.24
CA MET A 24 17.24 2.20 -2.04
C MET A 24 17.04 3.65 -2.46
N ALA A 25 16.01 4.30 -1.93
CA ALA A 25 15.71 5.70 -2.25
C ALA A 25 15.17 6.42 -1.01
N ASP A 26 15.58 7.66 -0.80
CA ASP A 26 14.97 8.51 0.20
C ASP A 26 13.71 9.13 -0.41
N ALA A 27 12.55 8.85 0.20
CA ALA A 27 11.28 9.38 -0.26
C ALA A 27 11.25 10.93 -0.24
N ALA A 28 12.09 11.59 0.57
CA ALA A 28 12.24 13.04 0.56
C ALA A 28 13.16 13.56 -0.57
N ASP A 29 13.93 12.69 -1.23
CA ASP A 29 14.84 13.03 -2.34
C ASP A 29 14.33 12.50 -3.68
N LYS A 30 13.72 13.39 -4.47
CA LYS A 30 13.22 13.09 -5.83
C LYS A 30 14.29 12.46 -6.73
N ALA A 31 15.55 12.87 -6.64
CA ALA A 31 16.60 12.36 -7.52
C ALA A 31 16.85 10.87 -7.24
N SER A 32 16.90 10.47 -5.97
CA SER A 32 17.02 9.05 -5.59
C SER A 32 15.82 8.20 -6.06
N ILE A 33 14.60 8.76 -5.98
CA ILE A 33 13.39 8.07 -6.46
C ILE A 33 13.43 7.91 -7.98
N LYS A 34 13.87 8.92 -8.72
CA LYS A 34 13.99 8.86 -10.18
C LYS A 34 14.92 7.73 -10.61
N VAL A 35 16.07 7.58 -9.94
CA VAL A 35 16.97 6.44 -10.19
C VAL A 35 16.24 5.12 -9.94
N ALA A 36 15.50 5.01 -8.84
CA ALA A 36 14.75 3.80 -8.49
C ALA A 36 13.61 3.43 -9.46
N VAL A 37 13.00 4.41 -10.14
CA VAL A 37 11.87 4.18 -11.07
C VAL A 37 12.27 4.26 -12.55
N THR A 38 13.55 4.48 -12.86
CA THR A 38 14.01 4.56 -14.25
C THR A 38 13.82 3.22 -14.95
N GLY A 39 13.17 3.25 -16.12
CA GLY A 39 12.84 2.05 -16.89
C GLY A 39 11.52 1.38 -16.45
N ALA A 40 10.89 1.84 -15.38
CA ALA A 40 9.60 1.32 -14.96
C ALA A 40 8.48 1.84 -15.88
N GLU A 41 7.66 0.93 -16.41
CA GLU A 41 6.44 1.30 -17.16
C GLU A 41 5.30 1.74 -16.20
N CYS A 42 5.28 1.18 -14.98
CA CYS A 42 4.30 1.46 -13.94
C CYS A 42 4.98 1.59 -12.57
N VAL A 43 4.56 2.56 -11.76
CA VAL A 43 5.03 2.73 -10.39
C VAL A 43 3.87 2.57 -9.42
N PHE A 44 3.88 1.53 -8.61
CA PHE A 44 3.01 1.41 -7.45
C PHE A 44 3.68 2.02 -6.23
N ALA A 45 3.01 2.96 -5.57
CA ALA A 45 3.59 3.71 -4.48
C ALA A 45 2.64 3.85 -3.29
N TRP A 46 3.23 3.71 -2.11
CA TRP A 46 2.56 3.92 -0.83
C TRP A 46 3.45 4.75 0.08
N THR A 47 3.00 5.95 0.42
CA THR A 47 3.64 6.80 1.42
C THR A 47 3.02 6.61 2.80
N PHE A 48 3.80 6.94 3.84
CA PHE A 48 3.38 6.90 5.24
C PHE A 48 3.73 8.22 5.94
N PRO A 49 2.99 8.60 7.00
CA PRO A 49 3.21 9.86 7.71
C PRO A 49 4.39 9.78 8.71
N TYR A 50 5.17 8.70 8.73
CA TYR A 50 6.28 8.48 9.68
C TYR A 50 7.58 9.18 9.30
N ALA A 51 7.50 10.24 8.51
CA ALA A 51 8.65 10.96 7.96
C ALA A 51 8.98 12.20 8.77
N THR A 52 10.23 12.64 8.70
CA THR A 52 10.64 13.96 9.16
C THR A 52 10.09 15.10 8.29
N VAL A 53 9.39 14.75 7.20
CA VAL A 53 8.79 15.67 6.24
C VAL A 53 7.29 15.37 6.12
N SER A 54 6.50 16.36 5.70
CA SER A 54 5.09 16.11 5.35
C SER A 54 5.00 15.02 4.29
N GLU A 55 4.00 14.16 4.39
CA GLU A 55 3.76 13.08 3.43
C GLU A 55 3.40 13.55 2.02
N VAL A 56 2.99 14.82 1.88
CA VAL A 56 2.82 15.47 0.58
C VAL A 56 4.12 15.47 -0.21
N ILE A 57 5.25 15.73 0.44
CA ILE A 57 6.57 15.80 -0.19
C ILE A 57 6.94 14.47 -0.90
N PRO A 58 6.95 13.31 -0.22
CA PRO A 58 7.26 12.05 -0.89
C PRO A 58 6.22 11.68 -1.95
N GLY A 59 4.93 12.00 -1.75
CA GLY A 59 3.91 11.76 -2.77
C GLY A 59 4.18 12.55 -4.06
N VAL A 60 4.45 13.85 -3.93
CA VAL A 60 4.80 14.74 -5.06
C VAL A 60 6.12 14.33 -5.72
N ASN A 61 7.14 13.97 -4.93
CA ASN A 61 8.41 13.49 -5.45
C ASN A 61 8.24 12.23 -6.30
N ILE A 62 7.42 11.26 -5.85
CA ILE A 62 7.13 10.05 -6.62
C ILE A 62 6.45 10.39 -7.95
N VAL A 63 5.44 11.25 -7.95
CA VAL A 63 4.75 11.68 -9.19
C VAL A 63 5.74 12.30 -10.17
N ASN A 64 6.53 13.27 -9.71
CA ASN A 64 7.49 13.98 -10.56
C ASN A 64 8.62 13.08 -11.06
N ALA A 65 9.21 12.27 -10.18
CA ALA A 65 10.27 11.33 -10.55
C ALA A 65 9.78 10.32 -11.59
N SER A 66 8.59 9.78 -11.41
CA SER A 66 7.98 8.83 -12.35
C SER A 66 7.73 9.46 -13.72
N LYS A 67 7.20 10.70 -13.74
CA LYS A 67 7.00 11.47 -14.98
C LYS A 67 8.32 11.72 -15.70
N GLU A 68 9.35 12.17 -14.98
CA GLU A 68 10.68 12.42 -15.55
C GLU A 68 11.38 11.14 -16.01
N ALA A 69 11.08 9.99 -15.41
CA ALA A 69 11.59 8.69 -15.80
C ALA A 69 10.84 8.07 -16.99
N GLY A 70 9.75 8.71 -17.45
CA GLY A 70 8.93 8.20 -18.55
C GLY A 70 7.99 7.05 -18.15
N ALA A 71 7.71 6.89 -16.85
CA ALA A 71 6.71 5.94 -16.39
C ALA A 71 5.34 6.30 -16.98
N ARG A 72 4.65 5.29 -17.51
CA ARG A 72 3.33 5.50 -18.12
C ARG A 72 2.27 5.60 -17.04
N PHE A 73 2.34 4.72 -16.05
CA PHE A 73 1.34 4.64 -14.98
C PHE A 73 1.95 4.92 -13.61
N VAL A 74 1.22 5.63 -12.76
CA VAL A 74 1.54 5.69 -11.32
C VAL A 74 0.28 5.42 -10.54
N VAL A 75 0.39 4.45 -9.65
CA VAL A 75 -0.67 3.99 -8.79
C VAL A 75 -0.32 4.38 -7.37
N LEU A 76 -0.96 5.43 -6.87
CA LEU A 76 -0.82 5.86 -5.49
C LEU A 76 -1.92 5.24 -4.64
N ARG A 77 -1.53 4.64 -3.51
CA ARG A 77 -2.50 4.24 -2.50
C ARG A 77 -2.97 5.47 -1.72
N CYS A 78 -4.25 5.81 -1.88
CA CYS A 78 -4.95 6.86 -1.15
C CYS A 78 -6.09 6.22 -0.32
N PRO A 79 -6.09 6.35 1.03
CA PRO A 79 -7.26 6.01 1.83
C PRO A 79 -8.37 7.01 1.54
N VAL A 80 -9.55 6.50 1.24
CA VAL A 80 -10.73 7.32 0.89
C VAL A 80 -11.19 8.09 2.13
N ALA A 81 -11.50 9.38 1.92
CA ALA A 81 -12.27 10.28 2.78
C ALA A 81 -12.31 9.91 4.27
N SER A 82 -11.25 10.22 5.01
CA SER A 82 -11.26 10.26 6.47
C SER A 82 -10.96 11.67 6.96
N ARG A 83 -11.39 12.00 8.18
CA ARG A 83 -11.00 13.25 8.86
C ARG A 83 -9.58 13.20 9.44
N ALA A 84 -8.82 12.13 9.18
CA ALA A 84 -7.44 12.03 9.65
C ALA A 84 -6.53 12.92 8.81
N VAL A 85 -5.57 13.59 9.45
CA VAL A 85 -4.56 14.44 8.80
C VAL A 85 -3.82 13.72 7.66
N HIS A 86 -3.62 12.41 7.80
CA HIS A 86 -3.04 11.57 6.76
C HIS A 86 -3.88 11.51 5.47
N SER A 87 -5.22 11.51 5.57
CA SER A 87 -6.10 11.58 4.41
C SER A 87 -6.00 12.91 3.68
N ASP A 88 -5.82 14.02 4.39
CA ASP A 88 -5.62 15.34 3.77
C ASP A 88 -4.33 15.38 2.95
N TYR A 89 -3.24 14.79 3.44
CA TYR A 89 -2.00 14.67 2.66
C TYR A 89 -2.19 13.86 1.38
N LYS A 90 -2.96 12.77 1.46
CA LYS A 90 -3.22 11.90 0.30
C LYS A 90 -4.13 12.58 -0.71
N ALA A 91 -5.14 13.31 -0.25
CA ALA A 91 -5.98 14.15 -1.08
C ALA A 91 -5.15 15.24 -1.78
N ALA A 92 -4.24 15.91 -1.07
CA ALA A 92 -3.35 16.91 -1.66
C ALA A 92 -2.44 16.34 -2.75
N VAL A 93 -1.88 15.14 -2.54
CA VAL A 93 -1.07 14.45 -3.57
C VAL A 93 -1.93 14.03 -4.76
N GLN A 94 -3.16 13.57 -4.52
CA GLN A 94 -4.10 13.22 -5.58
C GLN A 94 -4.43 14.44 -6.45
N THR A 95 -4.80 15.58 -5.83
CA THR A 95 -5.05 16.84 -6.54
C THR A 95 -3.83 17.27 -7.36
N TYR A 96 -2.63 17.12 -6.81
CA TYR A 96 -1.39 17.41 -7.53
C TYR A 96 -1.20 16.52 -8.76
N LEU A 97 -1.43 15.21 -8.61
CA LEU A 97 -1.31 14.25 -9.71
C LEU A 97 -2.29 14.57 -10.83
N GLU A 98 -3.56 14.84 -10.49
CA GLU A 98 -4.61 15.21 -11.45
C GLU A 98 -4.27 16.50 -12.21
N ALA A 99 -3.68 17.48 -11.53
CA ALA A 99 -3.25 18.74 -12.13
C ALA A 99 -1.99 18.62 -13.01
N SER A 100 -1.23 17.52 -12.92
CA SER A 100 0.09 17.39 -13.56
C SER A 100 0.07 17.10 -15.08
N ASP A 101 -1.12 17.19 -15.71
CA ASP A 101 -1.39 16.98 -17.16
C ASP A 101 -0.72 15.72 -17.73
N SER A 102 -0.71 14.65 -16.93
CA SER A 102 -0.18 13.35 -17.32
C SER A 102 -1.33 12.46 -17.77
N ARG A 103 -1.72 12.56 -19.04
CA ARG A 103 -2.77 11.74 -19.68
C ARG A 103 -2.57 10.22 -19.54
N SER A 104 -1.43 9.78 -19.02
CA SER A 104 -1.05 8.38 -18.83
C SER A 104 -1.16 7.89 -17.38
N MET A 105 -1.23 8.79 -16.38
CA MET A 105 -1.11 8.41 -14.97
C MET A 105 -2.49 8.27 -14.33
N HIS A 106 -3.09 7.08 -14.46
CA HIS A 106 -4.29 6.72 -13.73
C HIS A 106 -3.94 6.27 -12.31
N ALA A 107 -4.21 7.13 -11.33
CA ALA A 107 -4.19 6.74 -9.92
C ALA A 107 -5.55 6.19 -9.50
N TRP A 108 -5.68 4.87 -9.42
CA TRP A 108 -6.73 4.23 -8.64
C TRP A 108 -6.20 2.93 -8.08
N VAL A 109 -5.93 2.87 -6.77
CA VAL A 109 -6.14 1.65 -6.00
C VAL A 109 -6.98 2.02 -4.79
N GLN A 110 -8.29 1.83 -4.99
CA GLN A 110 -9.24 1.65 -3.92
C GLN A 110 -8.77 0.46 -3.09
N ALA A 111 -8.47 0.75 -1.83
CA ALA A 111 -8.60 -0.18 -0.73
C ALA A 111 -8.19 -1.64 -1.08
N VAL A 112 -6.88 -1.94 -1.15
CA VAL A 112 -6.43 -3.34 -1.01
C VAL A 112 -6.90 -3.81 0.36
N SER A 113 -7.91 -4.66 0.35
CA SER A 113 -8.38 -5.32 1.56
C SER A 113 -7.24 -6.15 2.10
N LEU A 114 -6.74 -5.83 3.29
CA LEU A 114 -5.86 -6.72 4.05
C LEU A 114 -6.65 -7.94 4.58
N LYS A 115 -7.59 -8.47 3.78
CA LYS A 115 -8.51 -9.57 4.13
C LYS A 115 -7.77 -10.89 4.37
N THR A 116 -6.49 -10.97 4.06
CA THR A 116 -5.66 -12.16 4.28
C THR A 116 -4.23 -11.75 4.61
N ARG A 117 -3.91 -11.61 5.91
CA ARG A 117 -2.52 -11.72 6.36
C ARG A 117 -2.29 -13.16 6.84
N SER A 118 -1.19 -13.77 6.39
CA SER A 118 -0.68 -15.00 6.99
C SER A 118 -0.19 -14.73 8.42
N GLU A 119 -0.09 -15.78 9.25
CA GLU A 119 0.51 -15.70 10.60
C GLU A 119 1.89 -15.02 10.56
N ASP A 120 2.73 -15.36 9.57
CA ASP A 120 4.07 -14.79 9.41
C ASP A 120 4.07 -13.28 9.15
N THR A 121 3.07 -12.79 8.41
CA THR A 121 2.94 -11.36 8.11
C THR A 121 2.57 -10.55 9.37
N LEU A 122 1.77 -11.14 10.26
CA LEU A 122 1.36 -10.51 11.51
C LEU A 122 2.54 -10.45 12.49
N ASN A 123 3.28 -11.55 12.61
CA ASN A 123 4.46 -11.63 13.48
C ASN A 123 5.59 -10.68 13.01
N GLY A 124 5.82 -10.56 11.70
CA GLY A 124 6.90 -9.74 11.15
C GLY A 124 6.62 -8.23 11.19
N LEU A 125 5.50 -7.78 10.59
CA LEU A 125 5.23 -6.35 10.44
C LEU A 125 4.70 -5.71 11.73
N CYS A 126 4.03 -6.51 12.56
CA CYS A 126 3.26 -6.00 13.69
C CYS A 126 3.59 -6.70 15.01
N GLY A 127 4.44 -7.73 15.07
CA GLY A 127 4.63 -8.50 16.30
C GLY A 127 5.04 -7.68 17.53
N HIS A 128 5.74 -6.55 17.33
CA HIS A 128 6.12 -5.64 18.40
C HIS A 128 5.02 -4.61 18.75
N LEU A 129 4.14 -4.29 17.80
CA LEU A 129 3.12 -3.24 17.91
C LEU A 129 1.73 -3.80 18.23
N LEU A 130 1.46 -5.03 17.80
CA LEU A 130 0.21 -5.77 17.92
C LEU A 130 0.59 -7.21 18.31
N PRO A 131 0.88 -7.48 19.59
CA PRO A 131 1.21 -8.82 20.05
C PRO A 131 0.21 -9.85 19.55
N PHE A 132 0.74 -10.95 19.01
CA PHE A 132 -0.04 -12.05 18.46
C PHE A 132 0.26 -13.30 19.28
N GLU A 133 -0.76 -13.83 19.96
CA GLU A 133 -0.62 -15.01 20.81
C GLU A 133 -1.40 -16.18 20.20
N LYS A 134 -0.76 -17.34 20.12
CA LYS A 134 -1.42 -18.58 19.78
C LYS A 134 -1.96 -19.23 21.06
N THR A 135 -3.21 -19.64 21.05
CA THR A 135 -3.84 -20.38 22.15
C THR A 135 -4.23 -21.77 21.68
N ASP A 136 -4.59 -22.66 22.61
CA ASP A 136 -5.03 -24.01 22.27
C ASP A 136 -6.32 -23.99 21.41
N SER A 137 -7.17 -22.98 21.60
CA SER A 137 -8.46 -22.84 20.91
C SER A 137 -8.44 -21.91 19.69
N GLY A 138 -7.36 -21.16 19.46
CA GLY A 138 -7.31 -20.16 18.38
C GLY A 138 -6.18 -19.15 18.53
N TYR A 139 -6.52 -17.88 18.42
CA TYR A 139 -5.56 -16.77 18.43
C TYR A 139 -6.07 -15.59 19.26
N VAL A 140 -5.15 -14.85 19.88
CA VAL A 140 -5.42 -13.55 20.50
C VAL A 140 -4.58 -12.51 19.78
N ILE A 141 -5.23 -11.48 19.25
CA ILE A 141 -4.57 -10.33 18.64
C ILE A 141 -4.80 -9.13 19.54
N HIS A 142 -3.70 -8.59 20.04
CA HIS A 142 -3.71 -7.30 20.72
C HIS A 142 -3.73 -6.21 19.67
N THR A 143 -4.81 -5.43 19.65
CA THR A 143 -5.03 -4.43 18.61
C THR A 143 -5.57 -3.14 19.18
N ILE A 144 -5.18 -2.02 18.58
CA ILE A 144 -5.79 -0.72 18.85
C ILE A 144 -7.08 -0.51 18.04
N ALA A 145 -7.36 -1.39 17.07
CA ALA A 145 -8.60 -1.39 16.31
C ALA A 145 -9.79 -1.83 17.20
N ARG A 146 -10.96 -1.22 17.02
CA ARG A 146 -12.16 -1.58 17.83
C ARG A 146 -12.70 -2.96 17.43
N PRO A 147 -13.42 -3.67 18.32
CA PRO A 147 -14.09 -4.92 17.96
C PRO A 147 -14.93 -4.78 16.68
N GLY A 148 -14.83 -5.74 15.75
CA GLY A 148 -15.57 -5.74 14.47
C GLY A 148 -14.86 -5.08 13.27
N THR A 149 -13.70 -4.45 13.47
CA THR A 149 -12.95 -3.76 12.40
C THR A 149 -11.97 -4.65 11.63
N MET A 150 -11.54 -5.76 12.22
CA MET A 150 -10.61 -6.70 11.61
C MET A 150 -11.31 -8.01 11.23
N TYR A 151 -11.18 -8.38 9.96
CA TYR A 151 -11.57 -9.71 9.47
C TYR A 151 -10.30 -10.48 9.16
N LEU A 152 -9.86 -11.32 10.09
CA LEU A 152 -8.85 -12.33 9.81
C LEU A 152 -9.53 -13.67 9.53
N ARG A 153 -9.24 -14.28 8.38
CA ARG A 153 -9.56 -15.68 8.12
C ARG A 153 -8.33 -16.55 8.41
N LEU A 154 -8.12 -16.90 9.68
CA LEU A 154 -7.07 -17.85 10.09
C LEU A 154 -7.57 -19.30 10.22
N GLY A 155 -8.81 -19.58 9.82
CA GLY A 155 -9.41 -20.92 9.95
C GLY A 155 -9.70 -21.38 11.40
N LYS A 156 -9.31 -20.59 12.40
CA LYS A 156 -9.65 -20.75 13.82
C LYS A 156 -10.24 -19.45 14.39
N PRO A 157 -10.98 -19.52 15.52
CA PRO A 157 -11.45 -18.33 16.23
C PRO A 157 -10.30 -17.37 16.58
N VAL A 158 -10.57 -16.07 16.46
CA VAL A 158 -9.64 -14.99 16.80
C VAL A 158 -10.30 -14.07 17.82
N GLU A 159 -9.71 -13.98 19.01
CA GLU A 159 -10.07 -12.99 20.03
C GLU A 159 -9.30 -11.69 19.77
N LEU A 160 -9.98 -10.55 19.84
CA LEU A 160 -9.37 -9.23 19.74
C LEU A 160 -9.30 -8.59 21.13
N LYS A 161 -8.08 -8.35 21.64
CA LYS A 161 -7.86 -7.61 22.88
C LYS A 161 -7.50 -6.17 22.55
N ARG A 162 -8.33 -5.22 23.01
CA ARG A 162 -8.09 -3.81 22.74
C ARG A 162 -6.91 -3.31 23.57
N MET A 163 -5.90 -2.76 22.91
CA MET A 163 -4.77 -2.08 23.54
C MET A 163 -5.14 -0.64 23.91
N ALA A 164 -4.39 -0.06 24.85
CA ALA A 164 -4.42 1.38 25.08
C ALA A 164 -3.92 2.13 23.84
N THR A 165 -4.21 3.43 23.76
CA THR A 165 -3.70 4.30 22.69
C THR A 165 -2.16 4.26 22.65
N MET A 166 -1.60 4.38 21.46
CA MET A 166 -0.16 4.38 21.21
C MET A 166 0.51 5.68 21.69
N GLY A 167 -0.29 6.70 22.03
CA GLY A 167 0.19 8.02 22.44
C GLY A 167 0.70 8.85 21.25
N VAL A 168 0.43 8.40 20.03
CA VAL A 168 0.78 9.09 18.79
C VAL A 168 -0.54 9.46 18.13
N GLY A 169 -0.99 10.71 18.33
CA GLY A 169 -2.33 11.14 17.94
C GLY A 169 -2.72 10.76 16.51
N ALA A 170 -1.83 10.93 15.54
CA ALA A 170 -2.10 10.54 14.15
C ALA A 170 -2.34 9.02 13.95
N VAL A 171 -1.70 8.17 14.75
CA VAL A 171 -1.92 6.71 14.71
C VAL A 171 -3.20 6.37 15.44
N ASP A 172 -3.43 6.96 16.61
CA ASP A 172 -4.62 6.72 17.42
C ASP A 172 -5.89 7.13 16.64
N ASP A 173 -5.90 8.31 16.03
CA ASP A 173 -6.98 8.81 15.17
C ASP A 173 -7.22 7.89 13.97
N MET A 174 -6.16 7.36 13.34
CA MET A 174 -6.28 6.43 12.22
C MET A 174 -7.03 5.15 12.62
N TYR A 175 -6.71 4.58 13.79
CA TYR A 175 -7.37 3.37 14.26
C TYR A 175 -8.75 3.62 14.84
N ASP A 176 -9.02 4.75 15.49
CA ASP A 176 -10.38 5.11 15.89
C ASP A 176 -11.29 5.30 14.68
N PHE A 177 -10.77 5.90 13.61
CA PHE A 177 -11.49 6.02 12.34
C PHE A 177 -11.86 4.65 11.74
N THR A 178 -11.01 3.61 11.88
CA THR A 178 -11.34 2.24 11.40
C THR A 178 -12.61 1.67 12.01
N ALA A 179 -13.01 2.18 13.18
CA ALA A 179 -14.21 1.73 13.86
C ALA A 179 -15.47 2.46 13.44
N GLU A 180 -15.33 3.71 13.00
CA GLU A 180 -16.46 4.56 12.61
C GLU A 180 -16.76 4.43 11.13
N CYS A 181 -15.75 4.12 10.32
CA CYS A 181 -15.86 3.94 8.89
C CYS A 181 -15.40 2.55 8.52
N SER A 182 -16.27 1.79 7.84
CA SER A 182 -15.81 0.59 7.16
C SER A 182 -14.79 1.00 6.11
N TRP A 183 -13.51 0.65 6.32
CA TRP A 183 -12.44 0.92 5.34
C TRP A 183 -12.72 0.25 3.99
N TYR A 184 -13.58 -0.77 4.02
CA TYR A 184 -14.01 -1.57 2.90
C TYR A 184 -15.50 -1.85 3.10
N PRO A 185 -16.41 -0.90 2.79
CA PRO A 185 -17.79 -1.32 2.56
C PRO A 185 -17.71 -2.48 1.56
N ALA A 186 -18.53 -3.52 1.73
CA ALA A 186 -18.57 -4.67 0.84
C ALA A 186 -19.14 -4.26 -0.53
N ILE A 187 -18.43 -3.37 -1.21
CA ILE A 187 -18.69 -2.92 -2.56
C ILE A 187 -18.01 -3.95 -3.44
N GLU A 188 -18.82 -4.77 -4.08
CA GLU A 188 -18.37 -5.57 -5.20
C GLU A 188 -18.13 -4.60 -6.36
N VAL A 189 -16.85 -4.45 -6.75
CA VAL A 189 -16.50 -3.72 -7.97
C VAL A 189 -16.59 -4.73 -9.11
N PRO A 190 -17.47 -4.53 -10.12
CA PRO A 190 -17.60 -5.44 -11.24
C PRO A 190 -16.42 -5.26 -12.19
N LEU A 191 -15.28 -5.83 -11.83
CA LEU A 191 -14.01 -5.70 -12.56
C LEU A 191 -14.16 -6.12 -14.04
N GLU A 192 -14.99 -7.11 -14.32
CA GLU A 192 -15.29 -7.57 -15.69
C GLU A 192 -15.99 -6.51 -16.54
N GLU A 193 -16.92 -5.73 -15.97
CA GLU A 193 -17.60 -4.62 -16.66
C GLU A 193 -16.65 -3.46 -17.00
N LEU A 194 -15.58 -3.33 -16.21
CA LEU A 194 -14.49 -2.39 -16.46
C LEU A 194 -13.46 -2.93 -17.47
N GLY A 195 -13.71 -4.11 -18.06
CA GLY A 195 -12.81 -4.76 -19.01
C GLY A 195 -11.58 -5.40 -18.35
N VAL A 196 -11.54 -5.47 -17.01
CA VAL A 196 -10.46 -6.16 -16.29
C VAL A 196 -10.71 -7.66 -16.38
N LYS A 197 -9.83 -8.35 -17.10
CA LYS A 197 -9.84 -9.82 -17.12
C LYS A 197 -9.12 -10.34 -15.88
N MET A 198 -9.89 -10.98 -15.01
CA MET A 198 -9.31 -11.73 -13.90
C MET A 198 -8.65 -12.99 -14.46
N GLY A 199 -7.40 -13.23 -14.09
CA GLY A 199 -6.64 -14.39 -14.49
C GLY A 199 -5.65 -14.76 -13.41
N THR A 200 -5.20 -16.00 -13.43
CA THR A 200 -4.09 -16.44 -12.61
C THR A 200 -2.80 -15.75 -13.04
N ILE A 201 -1.84 -15.66 -12.13
CA ILE A 201 -0.50 -15.17 -12.43
C ILE A 201 0.13 -16.00 -13.57
N GLU A 202 -0.17 -17.30 -13.65
CA GLU A 202 0.30 -18.18 -14.71
C GLU A 202 -0.29 -17.81 -16.09
N GLU A 203 -1.59 -17.52 -16.17
CA GLU A 203 -2.25 -17.05 -17.40
C GLU A 203 -1.70 -15.71 -17.86
N PHE A 204 -1.44 -14.79 -16.92
CA PHE A 204 -0.77 -13.53 -17.22
C PHE A 204 0.64 -13.76 -17.78
N ALA A 205 1.43 -14.63 -17.14
CA ALA A 205 2.79 -14.91 -17.58
C ALA A 205 2.82 -15.55 -18.97
N ARG A 206 1.92 -16.50 -19.26
CA ARG A 206 1.83 -17.14 -20.58
C ARG A 206 1.40 -16.17 -21.68
N SER A 207 0.49 -15.25 -21.38
CA SER A 207 -0.07 -14.33 -22.39
C SER A 207 0.82 -13.11 -22.66
N VAL A 208 1.51 -12.59 -21.65
CA VAL A 208 2.29 -11.34 -21.76
C VAL A 208 3.79 -11.60 -21.88
N ILE A 209 4.33 -12.53 -21.11
CA ILE A 209 5.79 -12.73 -21.04
C ILE A 209 6.27 -13.60 -22.19
N LYS A 210 5.61 -14.74 -22.45
CA LYS A 210 6.01 -15.67 -23.53
C LYS A 210 6.04 -14.97 -24.89
N LEU A 211 5.01 -14.16 -25.17
CA LEU A 211 4.87 -13.38 -26.41
C LEU A 211 5.99 -12.35 -26.63
N ARG A 212 6.67 -11.91 -25.55
CA ARG A 212 7.79 -10.95 -25.63
C ARG A 212 9.17 -11.63 -25.63
N MET A 213 9.26 -12.91 -25.30
CA MET A 213 10.52 -13.65 -25.32
C MET A 213 10.75 -14.39 -26.65
N GLU A 214 9.69 -14.64 -27.40
CA GLU A 214 9.71 -15.38 -28.67
C GLU A 214 9.71 -14.46 -29.91
N GLY A 215 9.73 -13.12 -29.73
CA GLY A 215 9.80 -12.12 -30.80
C GLY A 215 10.96 -11.15 -30.59
#